data_AF-A0Y8D9-F1
#
_entry.id   AF-A0Y8D9-F1
#
_cell.length_a   1.000
_cell.length_b   1.000
_cell.length_c   1.000
_cell.angle_alpha   90.00
_cell.angle_beta   90.00
_cell.angle_gamma   90.00
#
_symmetry.space_group_name_H-M   'P 1'
#
loop_
_entity.id
_entity.type
_entity.pdbx_description
1 polymer ?
#
loop_
_entity_poly.entity_id
_entity_poly.type
_entity_poly.pdbx_seq_one_letter_code
_entity_poly.pdbx_strand_id
1 'polypeptide(L)'
;MVSLVGSRKLKAQALLRLILTRSLALVLISVVVQTRAESVADVDSIVYAQDIKAAMYRHIDNVVGDDGRFNIVDDVTNEALILRFVQIHDPVRQIGDDVYFACTDFHVDGIKDKLYDVDFWLREEKGELIVFQTKIHKEPRNSLLYGWYKHPRYTFVNDAIEYLYSN
;
A
#
# COMPACT_ATOMS: atom_id res chain seq x y z
N MET A 1 36.27 -77.79 -42.98
CA MET A 1 37.05 -77.89 -41.73
C MET A 1 36.91 -76.56 -40.99
N VAL A 2 36.62 -76.63 -39.69
CA VAL A 2 36.53 -75.57 -38.66
C VAL A 2 35.29 -74.65 -38.69
N SER A 3 34.59 -74.64 -37.55
CA SER A 3 33.31 -74.01 -37.24
C SER A 3 33.42 -73.06 -36.04
N LEU A 4 32.39 -72.23 -35.91
CA LEU A 4 32.22 -71.01 -35.12
C LEU A 4 32.10 -71.20 -33.59
N VAL A 5 32.45 -70.14 -32.86
CA VAL A 5 31.92 -69.75 -31.54
C VAL A 5 31.83 -68.21 -31.55
N GLY A 6 30.82 -67.50 -31.03
CA GLY A 6 29.60 -67.88 -30.33
C GLY A 6 28.89 -66.60 -29.84
N SER A 7 27.61 -66.69 -29.51
CA SER A 7 26.90 -65.77 -28.62
C SER A 7 25.61 -66.44 -28.15
N ARG A 8 25.41 -66.60 -26.83
CA ARG A 8 24.16 -67.14 -26.28
C ARG A 8 23.64 -66.27 -25.14
N LYS A 9 22.44 -65.73 -25.39
CA LYS A 9 21.55 -65.05 -24.46
C LYS A 9 21.08 -66.01 -23.35
N LEU A 10 20.99 -65.52 -22.12
CA LEU A 10 20.36 -66.23 -21.00
C LEU A 10 18.95 -65.70 -20.73
N LYS A 11 18.10 -66.65 -20.34
CA LYS A 11 16.64 -66.66 -20.34
C LYS A 11 16.03 -65.97 -19.12
N ALA A 12 14.79 -65.59 -19.31
CA ALA A 12 13.89 -64.96 -18.36
C ALA A 12 13.33 -65.91 -17.27
N GLN A 13 12.69 -65.27 -16.29
CA GLN A 13 11.61 -65.74 -15.40
C GLN A 13 12.00 -66.36 -14.05
N ALA A 14 11.65 -65.69 -12.95
CA ALA A 14 10.50 -66.08 -12.12
C ALA A 14 10.35 -65.14 -10.90
N LEU A 15 9.15 -64.57 -10.76
CA LEU A 15 8.64 -63.93 -9.55
C LEU A 15 8.44 -64.97 -8.44
N LEU A 16 8.82 -64.69 -7.18
CA LEU A 16 7.98 -64.95 -5.99
C LEU A 16 8.59 -64.47 -4.65
N ARG A 17 7.75 -63.82 -3.82
CA ARG A 17 7.83 -63.63 -2.34
C ARG A 17 8.83 -62.57 -1.84
N LEU A 18 8.63 -61.80 -0.78
CA LEU A 18 7.52 -61.41 0.10
C LEU A 18 8.16 -60.34 1.02
N ILE A 19 7.54 -59.17 1.14
CA ILE A 19 7.53 -58.22 2.28
C ILE A 19 8.84 -58.11 3.11
N LEU A 20 9.45 -56.91 3.15
CA LEU A 20 9.71 -56.15 4.39
C LEU A 20 10.31 -54.76 4.06
N THR A 21 9.48 -53.73 4.20
CA THR A 21 9.78 -52.36 4.64
C THR A 21 11.17 -51.74 4.35
N ARG A 22 11.20 -50.69 3.49
CA ARG A 22 11.78 -49.38 3.81
C ARG A 22 11.54 -48.31 2.72
N SER A 23 10.89 -47.22 3.16
CA SER A 23 11.02 -45.83 2.67
C SER A 23 10.52 -45.54 1.25
N LEU A 24 9.24 -45.20 1.04
CA LEU A 24 8.57 -43.92 1.31
C LEU A 24 9.31 -42.67 0.76
N ALA A 25 8.59 -42.02 -0.17
CA ALA A 25 8.62 -40.61 -0.54
C ALA A 25 9.82 -40.08 -1.34
N LEU A 26 9.58 -39.80 -2.62
CA LEU A 26 9.63 -38.42 -3.17
C LEU A 26 9.24 -38.45 -4.66
N VAL A 27 7.94 -38.64 -4.90
CA VAL A 27 7.28 -38.22 -6.14
C VAL A 27 6.32 -37.11 -5.72
N LEU A 28 6.83 -35.88 -5.66
CA LEU A 28 6.04 -34.65 -5.59
C LEU A 28 5.99 -34.15 -7.03
N ILE A 29 5.08 -34.62 -7.89
CA ILE A 29 3.75 -34.03 -8.09
C ILE A 29 3.80 -32.50 -7.98
N SER A 30 4.22 -31.89 -9.08
CA SER A 30 4.03 -30.47 -9.40
C SER A 30 2.54 -30.19 -9.58
N VAL A 31 1.80 -30.08 -8.49
CA VAL A 31 0.51 -29.37 -8.52
C VAL A 31 0.84 -27.92 -8.21
N VAL A 32 1.01 -27.12 -9.27
CA VAL A 32 0.83 -25.68 -9.15
C VAL A 32 -0.66 -25.49 -8.87
N VAL A 33 -1.01 -25.35 -7.59
CA VAL A 33 -2.32 -24.82 -7.21
C VAL A 33 -2.29 -23.36 -7.63
N GLN A 34 -2.84 -23.07 -8.81
CA GLN A 34 -3.18 -21.71 -9.19
C GLN A 34 -4.38 -21.32 -8.32
N THR A 35 -4.14 -20.79 -7.12
CA THR A 35 -5.19 -20.15 -6.35
C THR A 35 -5.58 -18.88 -7.10
N ARG A 36 -6.66 -18.95 -7.89
CA ARG A 36 -7.38 -17.75 -8.28
C ARG A 36 -8.11 -17.32 -7.02
N ALA A 37 -7.61 -16.28 -6.36
CA ALA A 37 -8.36 -15.60 -5.33
C ALA A 37 -9.62 -15.04 -6.00
N GLU A 38 -10.74 -15.74 -5.83
CA GLU A 38 -12.05 -15.18 -6.11
C GLU A 38 -12.25 -14.04 -5.11
N SER A 39 -12.43 -12.84 -5.65
CA SER A 39 -12.80 -11.67 -4.87
C SER A 39 -14.14 -11.95 -4.19
N VAL A 40 -14.10 -12.22 -2.90
CA VAL A 40 -15.28 -12.06 -2.03
C VAL A 40 -15.49 -10.56 -1.90
N ALA A 41 -16.12 -9.98 -2.93
CA ALA A 41 -16.76 -8.70 -2.79
C ALA A 41 -18.00 -8.91 -1.91
N ASP A 42 -18.19 -8.00 -0.97
CA ASP A 42 -19.40 -7.82 -0.15
C ASP A 42 -19.48 -8.67 1.14
N VAL A 43 -18.52 -8.45 2.03
CA VAL A 43 -18.78 -8.46 3.48
C VAL A 43 -18.36 -7.08 3.97
N ASP A 44 -19.25 -6.40 4.69
CA ASP A 44 -19.04 -5.10 5.34
C ASP A 44 -17.67 -5.10 6.06
N SER A 45 -16.67 -4.58 5.35
CA SER A 45 -15.27 -4.65 5.73
C SER A 45 -15.06 -3.58 6.79
N ILE A 46 -14.92 -3.99 8.05
CA ILE A 46 -14.64 -3.05 9.14
C ILE A 46 -13.23 -2.51 8.92
N VAL A 47 -13.13 -1.23 8.59
CA VAL A 47 -11.86 -0.52 8.45
C VAL A 47 -11.47 0.09 9.79
N TYR A 48 -10.30 -0.30 10.29
CA TYR A 48 -9.72 0.26 11.51
C TYR A 48 -8.77 1.43 11.20
N ALA A 49 -8.49 2.25 12.22
CA ALA A 49 -7.54 3.36 12.10
C ALA A 49 -6.15 2.89 11.60
N GLN A 50 -5.73 1.69 11.99
CA GLN A 50 -4.49 1.06 11.55
C GLN A 50 -4.50 0.78 10.05
N ASP A 51 -5.64 0.39 9.48
CA ASP A 51 -5.77 0.10 8.05
C ASP A 51 -5.66 1.39 7.24
N ILE A 52 -6.31 2.48 7.71
CA ILE A 52 -6.21 3.82 7.11
C ILE A 52 -4.75 4.30 7.14
N LYS A 53 -4.08 4.19 8.30
CA LYS A 53 -2.66 4.58 8.42
C LYS A 53 -1.76 3.73 7.53
N ALA A 54 -1.97 2.42 7.47
CA ALA A 54 -1.18 1.52 6.62
C ALA A 54 -1.38 1.86 5.13
N ALA A 55 -2.60 2.16 4.70
CA ALA A 55 -2.90 2.63 3.36
C ALA A 55 -2.24 3.97 3.06
N MET A 56 -2.26 4.89 4.01
CA MET A 56 -1.58 6.18 3.88
C MET A 56 -0.06 6.04 3.75
N TYR A 57 0.59 5.21 4.56
CA TYR A 57 2.03 4.96 4.41
C TYR A 57 2.37 4.39 3.03
N ARG A 58 1.59 3.40 2.55
CA ARG A 58 1.75 2.87 1.17
C ARG A 58 1.54 3.96 0.12
N HIS A 59 0.54 4.82 0.29
CA HIS A 59 0.29 5.91 -0.63
C HIS A 59 1.46 6.90 -0.66
N ILE A 60 1.96 7.33 0.52
CA ILE A 60 3.11 8.21 0.64
C ILE A 60 4.33 7.60 -0.06
N ASP A 61 4.66 6.33 0.21
CA ASP A 61 5.78 5.63 -0.43
C ASP A 61 5.66 5.60 -1.97
N ASN A 62 4.43 5.58 -2.51
CA ASN A 62 4.19 5.58 -3.95
C ASN A 62 4.27 6.97 -4.60
N VAL A 63 4.03 8.05 -3.85
CA VAL A 63 3.98 9.43 -4.39
C VAL A 63 5.23 10.25 -4.09
N VAL A 64 6.07 9.82 -3.15
CA VAL A 64 7.39 10.40 -2.95
C VAL A 64 8.38 9.82 -3.97
N GLY A 65 9.26 10.67 -4.50
CA GLY A 65 10.39 10.20 -5.31
C GLY A 65 11.42 9.43 -4.46
N ASP A 66 12.40 8.79 -5.10
CA ASP A 66 13.49 8.06 -4.43
C ASP A 66 14.28 8.92 -3.43
N ASP A 67 14.25 10.25 -3.60
CA ASP A 67 14.87 11.23 -2.72
C ASP A 67 13.96 11.69 -1.55
N GLY A 68 12.75 11.15 -1.46
CA GLY A 68 11.73 11.49 -0.47
C GLY A 68 10.97 12.78 -0.76
N ARG A 69 11.05 13.33 -1.98
CA ARG A 69 10.32 14.54 -2.36
C ARG A 69 8.91 14.21 -2.87
N PHE A 70 7.92 14.84 -2.27
CA PHE A 70 6.53 14.85 -2.72
C PHE A 70 6.28 16.15 -3.50
N ASN A 71 5.91 16.03 -4.78
CA ASN A 71 5.59 17.18 -5.63
C ASN A 71 4.07 17.36 -5.71
N ILE A 72 3.57 18.55 -5.40
CA ILE A 72 2.14 18.89 -5.47
C ILE A 72 1.97 20.33 -5.97
N VAL A 73 0.91 20.58 -6.74
CA VAL A 73 0.51 21.95 -7.08
C VAL A 73 -0.55 22.39 -6.09
N ASP A 74 -0.31 23.54 -5.46
CA ASP A 74 -1.28 24.20 -4.61
C ASP A 74 -2.45 24.73 -5.44
N ASP A 75 -3.65 24.21 -5.21
CA ASP A 75 -4.86 24.55 -5.97
C ASP A 75 -5.39 25.97 -5.72
N VAL A 76 -4.89 26.64 -4.68
CA VAL A 76 -5.25 28.02 -4.33
C VAL A 76 -4.27 29.01 -4.95
N THR A 77 -2.98 28.78 -4.74
CA THR A 77 -1.92 29.73 -5.14
C THR A 77 -1.36 29.43 -6.53
N ASN A 78 -1.62 28.24 -7.07
CA ASN A 78 -0.95 27.66 -8.25
C ASN A 78 0.57 27.47 -8.08
N GLU A 79 1.09 27.52 -6.85
CA GLU A 79 2.50 27.27 -6.56
C GLU A 79 2.82 25.77 -6.73
N ALA A 80 3.92 25.47 -7.44
CA ALA A 80 4.47 24.12 -7.46
C ALA A 80 5.31 23.91 -6.20
N LEU A 81 4.83 23.04 -5.31
CA LEU A 81 5.45 22.75 -4.03
C LEU A 81 6.28 21.47 -4.09
N ILE A 82 7.46 21.52 -3.48
CA ILE A 82 8.32 20.37 -3.22
C ILE A 82 8.35 20.17 -1.71
N LEU A 83 7.76 19.08 -1.26
CA LEU A 83 7.49 18.80 0.14
C LEU A 83 8.18 17.51 0.61
N ARG A 84 8.36 17.38 1.92
CA ARG A 84 8.87 16.17 2.58
C ARG A 84 7.93 15.74 3.69
N PHE A 85 7.55 14.47 3.66
CA PHE A 85 6.65 13.88 4.64
C PHE A 85 7.24 13.94 6.06
N VAL A 86 6.39 14.26 7.04
CA VAL A 86 6.76 14.30 8.46
C VAL A 86 6.01 13.22 9.23
N GLN A 87 4.67 13.27 9.23
CA GLN A 87 3.83 12.35 10.00
C GLN A 87 2.38 12.32 9.51
N ILE A 88 1.67 11.24 9.85
CA ILE A 88 0.21 11.16 9.81
C ILE A 88 -0.31 11.53 11.21
N HIS A 89 -1.27 12.45 11.29
CA HIS A 89 -1.88 12.85 12.57
C HIS A 89 -2.87 11.82 13.09
N ASP A 90 -2.99 11.77 14.41
CA ASP A 90 -4.10 11.13 15.10
C ASP A 90 -5.17 12.16 15.48
N PRO A 91 -6.47 11.83 15.35
CA PRO A 91 -7.00 10.59 14.78
C PRO A 91 -7.10 10.64 13.24
N VAL A 92 -6.98 9.47 12.61
CA VAL A 92 -7.60 9.20 11.30
C VAL A 92 -9.07 8.84 11.51
N ARG A 93 -9.95 9.11 10.55
CA ARG A 93 -11.39 8.91 10.74
C ARG A 93 -12.11 8.46 9.48
N GLN A 94 -13.31 7.91 9.67
CA GLN A 94 -14.31 7.75 8.63
C GLN A 94 -15.15 9.03 8.54
N ILE A 95 -15.57 9.39 7.33
CA ILE A 95 -16.42 10.54 7.00
C ILE A 95 -17.57 9.97 6.16
N GLY A 96 -18.80 10.00 6.67
CA GLY A 96 -19.91 9.30 6.02
C GLY A 96 -19.74 7.77 6.01
N ASP A 97 -20.21 7.10 4.96
CA ASP A 97 -20.32 5.64 4.95
C ASP A 97 -19.09 4.94 4.36
N ASP A 98 -18.47 5.48 3.29
CA ASP A 98 -17.45 4.77 2.50
C ASP A 98 -16.16 5.57 2.29
N VAL A 99 -16.02 6.70 2.99
CA VAL A 99 -14.87 7.59 2.87
C VAL A 99 -14.08 7.63 4.16
N TYR A 100 -12.77 7.52 4.03
CA TYR A 100 -11.80 7.58 5.12
C TYR A 100 -10.89 8.78 4.93
N PHE A 101 -10.34 9.28 6.02
CA PHE A 101 -9.64 10.55 6.05
C PHE A 101 -8.39 10.49 6.92
N ALA A 102 -7.31 11.07 6.41
CA ALA A 102 -6.07 11.30 7.13
C ALA A 102 -5.52 12.69 6.85
N CYS A 103 -5.11 13.39 7.92
CA CYS A 103 -4.35 14.63 7.85
C CYS A 103 -2.87 14.31 8.10
N THR A 104 -1.98 14.99 7.39
CA THR A 104 -0.53 14.76 7.46
C THR A 104 0.23 16.07 7.54
N ASP A 105 1.39 16.04 8.19
CA ASP A 105 2.35 17.14 8.13
C ASP A 105 3.37 16.88 7.01
N PHE A 106 3.65 17.94 6.25
CA PHE A 106 4.77 18.02 5.32
C PHE A 106 5.56 19.29 5.56
N HIS A 107 6.89 19.27 5.44
CA HIS A 107 7.68 20.50 5.40
C HIS A 107 8.16 20.79 3.98
N VAL A 108 8.37 22.08 3.66
CA VAL A 108 9.03 22.47 2.40
C VAL A 108 10.44 21.88 2.36
N ASP A 109 10.83 21.32 1.22
CA ASP A 109 12.17 20.76 1.05
C ASP A 109 13.24 21.79 1.42
N GLY A 110 14.19 21.39 2.28
CA GLY A 110 15.21 22.28 2.83
C GLY A 110 14.77 23.24 3.95
N ILE A 111 13.48 23.38 4.29
CA ILE A 111 12.99 24.30 5.35
C ILE A 111 12.06 23.56 6.32
N LYS A 112 12.62 22.99 7.40
CA LYS A 112 11.90 22.12 8.35
C LYS A 112 10.70 22.79 9.05
N ASP A 113 10.81 24.06 9.38
CA ASP A 113 9.77 24.77 10.15
C ASP A 113 8.61 25.29 9.26
N LYS A 114 8.76 25.22 7.94
CA LYS A 114 7.75 25.69 6.97
C LYS A 114 6.82 24.52 6.63
N LEU A 115 5.86 24.26 7.51
CA LEU A 115 4.95 23.12 7.45
C LEU A 115 3.63 23.41 6.72
N TYR A 116 3.19 22.44 5.91
CA TYR A 116 1.84 22.31 5.36
C TYR A 116 1.11 21.16 6.07
N ASP A 117 -0.20 21.33 6.29
CA ASP A 117 -1.09 20.19 6.53
C ASP A 117 -1.69 19.77 5.19
N VAL A 118 -1.49 18.52 4.80
CA VAL A 118 -2.09 17.93 3.59
C VAL A 118 -3.07 16.84 4.01
N ASP A 119 -4.31 17.01 3.58
CA ASP A 119 -5.41 16.10 3.83
C ASP A 119 -5.58 15.12 2.66
N PHE A 120 -5.88 13.88 2.99
CA PHE A 120 -6.11 12.79 2.04
C PHE A 120 -7.43 12.10 2.35
N TRP A 121 -8.24 11.89 1.32
CA TRP A 121 -9.45 11.08 1.38
C TRP A 121 -9.22 9.77 0.65
N LEU A 122 -9.65 8.69 1.28
CA LEU A 122 -9.49 7.33 0.81
C LEU A 122 -10.85 6.67 0.67
N ARG A 123 -10.95 5.74 -0.28
CA ARG A 123 -12.10 4.85 -0.46
C ARG A 123 -11.58 3.44 -0.70
N GLU A 124 -12.36 2.44 -0.32
CA GLU A 124 -12.05 1.06 -0.67
C GLU A 124 -12.32 0.79 -2.16
N GLU A 125 -11.30 0.36 -2.89
CA GLU A 125 -11.41 -0.12 -4.27
C GLU A 125 -10.78 -1.51 -4.36
N LYS A 126 -11.58 -2.52 -4.73
CA LYS A 126 -11.13 -3.92 -4.89
C LYS A 126 -10.43 -4.48 -3.64
N GLY A 127 -10.90 -4.11 -2.45
CA GLY A 127 -10.34 -4.57 -1.17
C GLY A 127 -9.13 -3.77 -0.68
N GLU A 128 -8.77 -2.66 -1.33
CA GLU A 128 -7.68 -1.79 -0.90
C GLU A 128 -8.17 -0.36 -0.68
N LEU A 129 -7.73 0.29 0.40
CA LEU A 129 -7.96 1.72 0.61
C LEU A 129 -7.03 2.53 -0.30
N ILE A 130 -7.62 3.28 -1.22
CA ILE A 130 -6.92 4.10 -2.22
C ILE A 130 -7.26 5.57 -1.99
N VAL A 131 -6.25 6.43 -2.01
CA VAL A 131 -6.43 7.88 -2.01
C VAL A 131 -7.06 8.32 -3.34
N PHE A 132 -8.22 8.97 -3.26
CA PHE A 132 -8.90 9.53 -4.44
C PHE A 132 -8.91 11.06 -4.46
N GLN A 133 -8.61 11.71 -3.33
CA GLN A 133 -8.56 13.16 -3.22
C GLN A 133 -7.48 13.60 -2.24
N THR A 134 -6.78 14.67 -2.61
CA THR A 134 -5.76 15.33 -1.80
C THR A 134 -6.04 16.82 -1.78
N LYS A 135 -5.94 17.48 -0.61
CA LYS A 135 -6.06 18.94 -0.49
C LYS A 135 -5.06 19.49 0.51
N ILE A 136 -4.59 20.71 0.26
CA ILE A 136 -3.85 21.47 1.28
C ILE A 136 -4.87 22.05 2.26
N HIS A 137 -4.77 21.64 3.53
CA HIS A 137 -5.62 22.10 4.61
C HIS A 137 -5.04 23.31 5.32
N LYS A 138 -3.74 23.27 5.64
CA LYS A 138 -3.05 24.40 6.26
C LYS A 138 -1.82 24.77 5.47
N GLU A 139 -1.63 26.07 5.29
CA GLU A 139 -0.46 26.64 4.65
C GLU A 139 0.46 27.30 5.68
N PRO A 140 1.78 27.34 5.45
CA PRO A 140 2.70 28.05 6.31
C PRO A 140 2.59 29.55 6.10
N ARG A 141 2.38 30.30 7.17
CA ARG A 141 2.52 31.75 7.22
C ARG A 141 3.62 32.14 8.20
N ASN A 142 4.21 33.31 8.01
CA ASN A 142 5.27 33.81 8.87
C ASN A 142 4.79 35.05 9.66
N SER A 143 5.21 35.16 10.91
CA SER A 143 5.06 36.36 11.71
C SER A 143 6.36 36.72 12.41
N LEU A 144 6.56 38.01 12.71
CA LEU A 144 7.77 38.48 13.39
C LEU A 144 7.95 37.86 14.79
N LEU A 145 6.85 37.62 15.52
CA LEU A 145 6.88 37.14 16.89
C LEU A 145 6.92 35.61 17.00
N TYR A 146 6.22 34.90 16.13
CA TYR A 146 6.02 33.45 16.24
C TYR A 146 6.75 32.64 15.16
N GLY A 147 7.44 33.29 14.23
CA GLY A 147 8.07 32.61 13.10
C GLY A 147 7.02 31.96 12.18
N TRP A 148 7.35 30.79 11.64
CA TRP A 148 6.45 29.98 10.82
C TRP A 148 5.35 29.34 11.65
N TYR A 149 4.11 29.44 11.17
CA TYR A 149 2.95 28.78 11.77
C TYR A 149 2.00 28.29 10.68
N LYS A 150 1.17 27.29 11.02
CA LYS A 150 0.20 26.70 10.10
C LYS A 150 -1.12 27.48 10.15
N HIS A 151 -1.51 28.06 9.03
CA HIS A 151 -2.77 28.79 8.88
C HIS A 151 -3.81 27.94 8.15
N PRO A 152 -4.98 27.66 8.74
CA PRO A 152 -5.99 26.79 8.14
C PRO A 152 -6.77 27.48 7.03
N ARG A 153 -6.97 26.78 5.91
CA ARG A 153 -7.81 27.19 4.76
C ARG A 153 -9.28 26.87 4.96
N TYR A 154 -9.56 25.77 5.64
CA TYR A 154 -10.91 25.30 5.92
C TYR A 154 -10.98 24.58 7.26
N THR A 155 -12.21 24.31 7.70
CA THR A 155 -12.54 23.45 8.84
C THR A 155 -13.57 22.40 8.39
N PHE A 156 -13.89 21.46 9.28
CA PHE A 156 -15.00 20.53 9.08
C PHE A 156 -16.21 20.94 9.93
N VAL A 157 -17.38 21.00 9.31
CA VAL A 157 -18.67 21.15 9.97
C VAL A 157 -19.61 20.07 9.45
N ASN A 158 -20.08 19.20 10.35
CA ASN A 158 -20.87 18.01 9.99
C ASN A 158 -20.22 17.20 8.85
N ASP A 159 -18.92 16.91 8.99
CA ASP A 159 -18.15 16.15 8.01
C ASP A 159 -18.01 16.78 6.61
N ALA A 160 -18.47 18.01 6.42
CA ALA A 160 -18.29 18.81 5.22
C ALA A 160 -17.22 19.89 5.40
N ILE A 161 -16.50 20.22 4.31
CA ILE A 161 -15.52 21.30 4.28
C ILE A 161 -16.25 22.65 4.34
N GLU A 162 -15.81 23.51 5.26
CA GLU A 162 -16.19 24.92 5.32
C GLU A 162 -14.93 25.80 5.22
N TYR A 163 -14.82 26.59 4.15
CA TYR A 163 -13.67 27.46 3.92
C TYR A 163 -13.66 28.65 4.88
N LEU A 164 -12.49 28.94 5.46
CA LEU A 164 -12.31 30.01 6.44
C LEU A 164 -12.05 31.38 5.80
N TYR A 165 -11.69 31.40 4.52
CA TYR A 165 -11.57 32.60 3.71
C TYR A 165 -11.77 32.27 2.23
N SER A 166 -12.22 33.26 1.46
CA SER A 166 -12.29 33.16 0.01
C SER A 166 -10.88 33.21 -0.58
N ASN A 167 -10.64 32.40 -1.62
CA ASN A 167 -9.46 32.50 -2.46
C ASN A 167 -9.62 33.59 -3.51
#